data_AF-A0A5C1QJF2-F1
#
_entry.id   AF-A0A5C1QJF2-F1
#
_cell.length_a   1.000
_cell.length_b   1.000
_cell.length_c   1.000
_cell.angle_alpha   90.00
_cell.angle_beta   90.00
_cell.angle_gamma   90.00
#
_symmetry.space_group_name_H-M   'P 1'
#
loop_
_entity.id
_entity.type
_entity.pdbx_description
1 polymer ?
#
loop_
_entity_poly.entity_id
_entity_poly.type
_entity_poly.pdbx_seq_one_letter_code
_entity_poly.pdbx_strand_id
1 'polypeptide(L)'
;MEGKIENADQDETYRNAWFYTLVLGLISTVTGLILFIFPTIGMVFISLIFSFYLIWLGISQIVIGYKLSSIQKNWWILLLRGIIMLILGFVVISFPISFAKVGAGVPLVLTGLFLIFYGVQDLISKHFPGSGINHTLSSIMIILTGALLCFAPVSSALIIFRLLGLTTFTGGILHVIRALYNRNKINAGKTEI
;
A
#
# COMPACT_ATOMS: atom_id res chain seq x y z
N MET A 1 46.29 14.47 -2.17
CA MET A 1 45.21 14.64 -3.18
C MET A 1 43.93 13.93 -2.74
N GLU A 2 44.02 12.81 -2.02
CA GLU A 2 42.86 12.08 -1.46
C GLU A 2 41.88 12.93 -0.64
N GLY A 3 42.36 13.79 0.29
CA GLY A 3 41.45 14.59 1.11
C GLY A 3 40.59 15.62 0.36
N LYS A 4 41.02 16.10 -0.82
CA LYS A 4 40.19 17.02 -1.64
C LYS A 4 39.07 16.27 -2.38
N ILE A 5 39.30 14.99 -2.67
CA ILE A 5 38.35 14.11 -3.36
C ILE A 5 37.29 13.62 -2.36
N GLU A 6 37.68 13.28 -1.13
CA GLU A 6 36.77 12.88 -0.06
C GLU A 6 35.78 14.00 0.34
N ASN A 7 36.26 15.24 0.45
CA ASN A 7 35.38 16.39 0.77
C ASN A 7 34.37 16.70 -0.35
N ALA A 8 34.74 16.49 -1.62
CA ALA A 8 33.85 16.74 -2.75
C ALA A 8 32.71 15.70 -2.84
N ASP A 9 33.01 14.44 -2.53
CA ASP A 9 32.05 13.33 -2.53
C ASP A 9 31.02 13.44 -1.38
N GLN A 10 31.49 13.86 -0.19
CA GLN A 10 30.59 14.12 0.94
C GLN A 10 29.61 15.26 0.65
N ASP A 11 30.09 16.38 0.11
CA ASP A 11 29.27 17.55 -0.24
C ASP A 11 28.17 17.21 -1.27
N GLU A 12 28.47 16.34 -2.23
CA GLU A 12 27.49 15.85 -3.22
C GLU A 12 26.44 14.94 -2.58
N THR A 13 26.85 14.03 -1.70
CA THR A 13 25.94 13.13 -1.00
C THR A 13 24.96 13.90 -0.10
N TYR A 14 25.45 14.88 0.67
CA TYR A 14 24.58 15.73 1.50
C TYR A 14 23.64 16.61 0.64
N ARG A 15 24.15 17.14 -0.48
CA ARG A 15 23.35 17.93 -1.44
C ARG A 15 22.21 17.11 -2.05
N ASN A 16 22.48 15.86 -2.42
CA ASN A 16 21.47 14.98 -3.00
C ASN A 16 20.45 14.52 -1.95
N ALA A 17 20.89 14.30 -0.71
CA ALA A 17 20.02 13.86 0.39
C ALA A 17 18.98 14.92 0.80
N TRP A 18 19.36 16.21 0.93
CA TRP A 18 18.37 17.25 1.30
C TRP A 18 17.36 17.50 0.17
N PHE A 19 17.82 17.51 -1.08
CA PHE A 19 16.96 17.68 -2.24
C PHE A 19 15.98 16.51 -2.38
N TYR A 20 16.47 15.27 -2.25
CA TYR A 20 15.63 14.07 -2.23
C TYR A 20 14.55 14.14 -1.14
N THR A 21 14.92 14.53 0.08
CA THR A 21 13.98 14.64 1.20
C THR A 21 12.93 15.74 0.96
N LEU A 22 13.33 16.87 0.36
CA LEU A 22 12.41 17.95 0.00
C LEU A 22 11.39 17.50 -1.06
N VAL A 23 11.87 16.88 -2.14
CA VAL A 23 11.03 16.40 -3.23
C VAL A 23 10.06 15.34 -2.72
N LEU A 24 10.54 14.39 -1.92
CA LEU A 24 9.70 13.37 -1.29
C LEU A 24 8.64 13.99 -0.37
N GLY A 25 9.01 15.00 0.41
CA GLY A 25 8.09 15.74 1.27
C GLY A 25 6.99 16.44 0.47
N LEU A 26 7.35 17.15 -0.60
CA LEU A 26 6.39 17.84 -1.46
C LEU A 26 5.44 16.86 -2.16
N ILE A 27 5.98 15.79 -2.74
CA ILE A 27 5.18 14.72 -3.36
C ILE A 27 4.23 14.10 -2.34
N SER A 28 4.71 13.79 -1.13
CA SER A 28 3.90 13.18 -0.07
C SER A 28 2.79 14.12 0.41
N THR A 29 3.08 15.42 0.58
CA THR A 29 2.07 16.41 0.97
C THR A 29 0.98 16.53 -0.08
N VAL A 30 1.34 16.66 -1.36
CA VAL A 30 0.37 16.76 -2.45
C VAL A 30 -0.43 15.47 -2.58
N THR A 31 0.23 14.31 -2.54
CA THR A 31 -0.41 13.00 -2.64
C THR A 31 -1.36 12.76 -1.47
N GLY A 32 -0.96 13.10 -0.24
CA GLY A 32 -1.80 13.01 0.95
C GLY A 32 -3.04 13.88 0.86
N LEU A 33 -2.89 15.12 0.36
CA LEU A 33 -4.01 16.02 0.14
C LEU A 33 -4.98 15.48 -0.92
N ILE A 34 -4.47 14.96 -2.04
CA ILE A 34 -5.28 14.34 -3.10
C ILE A 34 -6.05 13.15 -2.57
N LEU A 35 -5.41 12.26 -1.81
CA LEU A 35 -6.04 11.09 -1.19
C LEU A 35 -7.13 11.46 -0.18
N PHE A 36 -6.92 12.56 0.55
CA PHE A 36 -7.88 13.04 1.54
C PHE A 36 -9.15 13.60 0.87
N ILE A 37 -9.00 14.44 -0.16
CA ILE A 37 -10.12 15.07 -0.86
C ILE A 37 -10.81 14.06 -1.81
N PHE A 38 -10.01 13.30 -2.56
CA PHE A 38 -10.45 12.37 -3.61
C PHE A 38 -9.96 10.94 -3.34
N PRO A 39 -10.51 10.25 -2.33
CA PRO A 39 -10.07 8.89 -1.96
C PRO A 39 -10.31 7.86 -3.07
N THR A 40 -11.21 8.13 -4.01
CA THR A 40 -11.46 7.28 -5.19
C THR A 40 -10.23 7.14 -6.08
N ILE A 41 -9.35 8.15 -6.13
CA ILE A 41 -8.12 8.10 -6.92
C ILE A 41 -7.17 7.02 -6.39
N GLY A 42 -7.08 6.88 -5.06
CA GLY A 42 -6.27 5.83 -4.43
C GLY A 42 -6.75 4.43 -4.82
N MET A 43 -8.07 4.23 -4.90
CA MET A 43 -8.64 2.94 -5.33
C MET A 43 -8.31 2.60 -6.77
N VAL A 44 -8.42 3.59 -7.66
CA VAL A 44 -8.05 3.45 -9.08
C VAL A 44 -6.56 3.13 -9.21
N PHE A 45 -5.71 3.77 -8.42
CA PHE A 45 -4.28 3.50 -8.42
C PHE A 45 -3.94 2.05 -8.01
N ILE A 46 -4.56 1.54 -6.94
CA ILE A 46 -4.40 0.12 -6.54
C ILE A 46 -4.90 -0.80 -7.65
N SER A 47 -6.03 -0.49 -8.27
CA SER A 47 -6.57 -1.28 -9.38
C SER A 47 -5.60 -1.36 -10.56
N LEU A 48 -4.92 -0.26 -10.89
CA LEU A 48 -3.93 -0.22 -11.97
C LEU A 48 -2.69 -1.04 -11.61
N ILE A 49 -2.15 -0.90 -10.40
CA ILE A 49 -1.02 -1.72 -9.92
C ILE A 49 -1.37 -3.20 -9.98
N PHE A 50 -2.56 -3.57 -9.48
CA PHE A 50 -3.03 -4.94 -9.51
C PHE A 50 -3.17 -5.46 -10.95
N SER A 51 -3.60 -4.62 -11.87
CA SER A 51 -3.68 -4.96 -13.28
C SER A 51 -2.32 -5.28 -13.90
N PHE A 52 -1.30 -4.45 -13.64
CA PHE A 52 0.06 -4.72 -14.09
C PHE A 52 0.59 -6.04 -13.51
N TYR A 53 0.29 -6.30 -12.23
CA TYR A 53 0.63 -7.55 -11.58
C TYR A 53 -0.05 -8.76 -12.24
N LEU A 54 -1.33 -8.66 -12.61
CA LEU A 54 -2.04 -9.73 -13.34
C LEU A 54 -1.43 -10.02 -14.71
N ILE A 55 -1.05 -8.98 -15.45
CA ILE A 55 -0.38 -9.14 -16.76
C ILE A 55 0.97 -9.84 -16.56
N TRP A 56 1.77 -9.38 -15.59
CA TRP A 56 3.05 -9.99 -15.27
C TRP A 56 2.91 -11.47 -14.88
N LEU A 57 1.94 -11.79 -14.02
CA LEU A 57 1.63 -13.17 -13.65
C LEU A 57 1.18 -13.99 -14.86
N GLY A 58 0.30 -13.44 -15.71
CA GLY A 58 -0.18 -14.11 -16.91
C GLY A 58 0.96 -14.50 -17.84
N ILE A 59 1.85 -13.55 -18.14
CA ILE A 59 3.06 -13.78 -18.94
C ILE A 59 3.94 -14.86 -18.28
N SER A 60 4.19 -14.74 -16.98
CA SER A 60 5.02 -15.70 -16.24
C SER A 60 4.46 -17.12 -16.29
N GLN A 61 3.13 -17.30 -16.13
CA GLN A 61 2.50 -18.61 -16.20
C GLN A 61 2.53 -19.22 -17.60
N ILE A 62 2.39 -18.40 -18.64
CA ILE A 62 2.53 -18.85 -20.02
C ILE A 62 3.95 -19.40 -20.24
N VAL A 63 4.98 -18.64 -19.83
CA VAL A 63 6.38 -19.07 -19.95
C VAL A 63 6.66 -20.36 -19.16
N ILE A 64 6.17 -20.45 -17.92
CA ILE A 64 6.33 -21.66 -17.09
C ILE A 64 5.56 -22.84 -17.69
N GLY A 65 4.36 -22.63 -18.19
CA GLY A 65 3.54 -23.67 -18.83
C GLY A 65 4.25 -24.30 -20.03
N TYR A 66 4.92 -23.50 -20.86
CA TYR A 66 5.74 -24.03 -21.95
C TYR A 66 6.95 -24.82 -21.43
N LYS A 67 7.63 -24.32 -20.39
CA LYS A 67 8.80 -25.02 -19.81
C LYS A 67 8.45 -26.35 -19.16
N LEU A 68 7.28 -26.45 -18.54
CA LEU A 68 6.81 -27.67 -17.86
C LEU A 68 6.03 -28.61 -18.79
N SER A 69 5.89 -28.28 -20.08
CA SER A 69 5.14 -29.07 -21.05
C SER A 69 5.67 -30.49 -21.24
N SER A 70 6.99 -30.71 -21.04
CA SER A 70 7.62 -32.03 -21.12
C SER A 70 7.53 -32.86 -19.83
N ILE A 71 7.27 -32.22 -18.68
CA ILE A 71 7.33 -32.86 -17.36
C ILE A 71 5.93 -33.07 -16.77
N GLN A 72 5.01 -32.14 -16.99
CA GLN A 72 3.74 -32.08 -16.28
C GLN A 72 2.57 -32.32 -17.23
N LYS A 73 1.81 -33.40 -17.01
CA LYS A 73 0.64 -33.77 -17.85
C LYS A 73 -0.41 -32.65 -18.00
N ASN A 74 -0.50 -31.78 -17.00
CA ASN A 74 -1.48 -30.70 -16.91
C ASN A 74 -0.91 -29.33 -17.31
N TRP A 75 0.18 -29.28 -18.09
CA TRP A 75 0.82 -28.03 -18.55
C TRP A 75 -0.14 -27.06 -19.24
N TRP A 76 -1.14 -27.58 -19.95
CA TRP A 76 -2.15 -26.79 -20.66
C TRP A 76 -3.02 -25.95 -19.71
N ILE A 77 -3.23 -26.41 -18.46
CA ILE A 77 -3.95 -25.65 -17.43
C ILE A 77 -3.15 -24.42 -16.99
N LEU A 78 -1.81 -24.49 -16.97
CA LEU A 78 -0.96 -23.34 -16.66
C LEU A 78 -1.05 -22.29 -17.78
N LEU A 79 -1.07 -22.74 -19.05
CA LEU A 79 -1.27 -21.83 -20.19
C LEU A 79 -2.63 -21.16 -20.14
N LEU A 80 -3.71 -21.94 -19.95
CA LEU A 80 -5.06 -21.42 -19.87
C LEU A 80 -5.19 -20.41 -18.72
N ARG A 81 -4.66 -20.74 -17.54
CA ARG A 81 -4.64 -19.84 -16.38
C ARG A 81 -3.87 -18.56 -16.66
N GLY A 82 -2.72 -18.65 -17.33
CA GLY A 82 -1.93 -17.50 -17.74
C GLY A 82 -2.68 -16.58 -18.72
N ILE A 83 -3.34 -17.16 -19.72
CA ILE A 83 -4.17 -16.42 -20.69
C ILE A 83 -5.34 -15.73 -19.97
N ILE A 84 -6.03 -16.43 -19.07
CA ILE A 84 -7.12 -15.85 -18.26
C ILE A 84 -6.61 -14.65 -17.45
N MET A 85 -5.46 -14.78 -16.77
CA MET A 85 -4.88 -13.67 -15.99
C MET A 85 -4.52 -12.47 -16.87
N LEU A 86 -3.98 -12.72 -18.07
CA LEU A 86 -3.60 -11.68 -19.02
C LEU A 86 -4.85 -10.93 -19.51
N ILE A 87 -5.91 -11.64 -19.90
CA ILE A 87 -7.19 -11.05 -20.30
C ILE A 87 -7.78 -10.24 -19.14
N LEU A 88 -7.81 -10.79 -17.92
CA LEU A 88 -8.30 -10.09 -16.74
C LEU A 88 -7.52 -8.80 -16.49
N GLY A 89 -6.19 -8.81 -16.61
CA GLY A 89 -5.39 -7.60 -16.54
C GLY A 89 -5.82 -6.53 -17.55
N PHE A 90 -5.94 -6.88 -18.83
CA PHE A 90 -6.42 -5.92 -19.84
C PHE A 90 -7.84 -5.39 -19.58
N VAL A 91 -8.74 -6.24 -19.07
CA VAL A 91 -10.09 -5.83 -18.67
C VAL A 91 -10.05 -4.82 -17.53
N VAL A 92 -9.19 -5.03 -16.52
CA VAL A 92 -9.04 -4.11 -15.38
C VAL A 92 -8.49 -2.75 -15.83
N ILE A 93 -7.53 -2.71 -16.76
CA ILE A 93 -7.04 -1.46 -17.37
C ILE A 93 -8.15 -0.74 -18.14
N SER A 94 -9.03 -1.48 -18.81
CA SER A 94 -10.12 -0.91 -19.60
C SER A 94 -11.21 -0.29 -18.73
N PHE A 95 -11.44 -0.84 -17.53
CA PHE A 95 -12.49 -0.39 -16.60
C PHE A 95 -11.96 -0.23 -15.16
N PRO A 96 -11.01 0.67 -14.92
CA PRO A 96 -10.31 0.74 -13.63
C PRO A 96 -11.23 1.24 -12.51
N ILE A 97 -12.22 2.08 -12.81
CA ILE A 97 -13.16 2.62 -11.82
C ILE A 97 -14.14 1.54 -11.33
N SER A 98 -14.66 0.73 -12.25
CA SER A 98 -15.59 -0.36 -11.91
C SER A 98 -14.90 -1.42 -11.08
N PHE A 99 -13.67 -1.79 -11.48
CA PHE A 99 -12.88 -2.75 -10.72
C PHE A 99 -12.40 -2.20 -9.38
N ALA A 100 -12.04 -0.92 -9.30
CA ALA A 100 -11.70 -0.28 -8.03
C ALA A 100 -12.83 -0.37 -6.99
N LYS A 101 -14.10 -0.30 -7.41
CA LYS A 101 -15.24 -0.44 -6.49
C LYS A 101 -15.49 -1.90 -6.10
N VAL A 102 -15.55 -2.80 -7.07
CA VAL A 102 -15.92 -4.21 -6.82
C VAL A 102 -14.72 -5.02 -6.32
N GLY A 103 -13.59 -4.90 -7.00
CA GLY A 103 -12.35 -5.61 -6.72
C GLY A 103 -11.72 -5.21 -5.39
N ALA A 104 -11.80 -3.95 -4.97
CA ALA A 104 -11.39 -3.57 -3.62
C ALA A 104 -12.33 -4.14 -2.54
N GLY A 105 -13.61 -4.32 -2.87
CA GLY A 105 -14.58 -4.83 -1.91
C GLY A 105 -14.37 -6.29 -1.51
N VAL A 106 -13.92 -7.14 -2.45
CA VAL A 106 -13.69 -8.57 -2.19
C VAL A 106 -12.72 -8.84 -1.02
N PRO A 107 -11.48 -8.31 -0.99
CA PRO A 107 -10.57 -8.54 0.13
C PRO A 107 -11.11 -7.95 1.43
N LEU A 108 -11.82 -6.82 1.39
CA LEU A 108 -12.42 -6.21 2.57
C LEU A 108 -13.53 -7.06 3.18
N VAL A 109 -14.38 -7.69 2.36
CA VAL A 109 -15.39 -8.64 2.83
C VAL A 109 -14.72 -9.88 3.45
N LEU A 110 -13.67 -10.41 2.82
CA LEU A 110 -12.91 -11.55 3.38
C LEU A 110 -12.26 -11.19 4.72
N THR A 111 -11.64 -10.02 4.82
CA THR A 111 -11.09 -9.49 6.06
C THR A 111 -12.19 -9.30 7.11
N GLY A 112 -13.35 -8.76 6.73
CA GLY A 112 -14.50 -8.61 7.62
C GLY A 112 -15.00 -9.94 8.20
N LEU A 113 -15.13 -10.96 7.34
CA LEU A 113 -15.52 -12.31 7.75
C LEU A 113 -14.48 -12.94 8.69
N PHE A 114 -13.19 -12.74 8.40
CA PHE A 114 -12.10 -13.19 9.27
C PHE A 114 -12.11 -12.48 10.64
N LEU A 115 -12.37 -11.17 10.66
CA LEU A 115 -12.49 -10.39 11.91
C LEU A 115 -13.67 -10.86 12.75
N ILE A 116 -14.82 -11.14 12.13
CA ILE A 116 -15.98 -11.71 12.83
C ILE A 116 -15.61 -13.04 13.47
N PHE A 117 -14.96 -13.94 12.71
CA PHE A 117 -14.52 -15.23 13.23
C PHE A 117 -13.55 -15.08 14.40
N TYR A 118 -12.54 -14.21 14.26
CA TYR A 118 -11.57 -13.94 15.32
C TYR A 118 -12.22 -13.34 16.57
N GLY A 119 -13.12 -12.37 16.40
CA GLY A 119 -13.86 -11.77 17.52
C GLY A 119 -14.75 -12.78 18.25
N VAL A 120 -15.34 -13.74 17.54
CA VAL A 120 -16.09 -14.85 18.15
C VAL A 120 -15.17 -15.80 18.91
N GLN A 121 -14.01 -16.15 18.34
CA GLN A 121 -13.02 -16.98 19.03
C GLN A 121 -12.54 -16.33 20.32
N ASP A 122 -12.31 -15.02 20.30
CA ASP A 122 -11.89 -14.24 21.46
C ASP A 122 -12.96 -14.21 22.58
N LEU A 123 -14.24 -14.11 22.22
CA LEU A 123 -15.37 -14.20 23.18
C LEU A 123 -15.47 -15.56 23.86
N ILE A 124 -15.15 -16.64 23.14
CA ILE A 124 -15.26 -18.03 23.64
C ILE A 124 -14.02 -18.39 24.46
N SER A 125 -12.85 -17.84 24.13
CA SER A 125 -11.60 -18.09 24.83
C SER A 125 -11.58 -17.43 26.22
N LYS A 126 -11.93 -18.20 27.25
CA LYS A 126 -11.76 -17.79 28.66
C LYS A 126 -10.29 -17.75 29.13
N HIS A 127 -9.32 -17.92 28.23
CA HIS A 127 -7.94 -18.27 28.58
C HIS A 127 -6.88 -17.20 28.28
N PHE A 128 -7.27 -16.00 27.82
CA PHE A 128 -6.30 -14.92 27.66
C PHE A 128 -6.06 -14.17 28.98
N PRO A 129 -4.80 -14.05 29.45
CA PRO A 129 -4.46 -13.39 30.70
C PRO A 129 -4.75 -11.88 30.61
N GLY A 130 -5.72 -11.40 31.40
CA GLY A 130 -6.17 -10.00 31.40
C GLY A 130 -7.67 -9.77 31.69
N SER A 131 -8.41 -10.78 32.16
CA SER A 131 -9.88 -10.86 32.27
C SER A 131 -10.59 -9.69 33.00
N GLY A 132 -10.68 -8.53 32.34
CA GLY A 132 -11.53 -7.40 32.69
C GLY A 132 -12.47 -7.04 31.54
N ILE A 133 -13.38 -6.09 31.80
CA ILE A 133 -14.38 -5.56 30.86
C ILE A 133 -13.77 -5.09 29.52
N ASN A 134 -12.48 -4.74 29.54
CA ASN A 134 -11.74 -4.27 28.37
C ASN A 134 -11.62 -5.32 27.25
N HIS A 135 -11.60 -6.62 27.58
CA HIS A 135 -11.49 -7.68 26.58
C HIS A 135 -12.81 -7.87 25.81
N THR A 136 -13.94 -8.03 26.52
CA THR A 136 -15.25 -8.20 25.90
C THR A 136 -15.63 -7.01 25.03
N LEU A 137 -15.28 -5.79 25.45
CA LEU A 137 -15.51 -4.59 24.65
C LEU A 137 -14.67 -4.60 23.36
N SER A 138 -13.41 -5.05 23.44
CA SER A 138 -12.54 -5.16 22.26
C SER A 138 -13.07 -6.20 21.27
N SER A 139 -13.56 -7.37 21.73
CA SER A 139 -14.12 -8.41 20.87
C SER A 139 -15.41 -7.93 20.19
N ILE A 140 -16.29 -7.22 20.92
CA ILE A 140 -17.49 -6.61 20.34
C ILE A 140 -17.13 -5.59 19.27
N MET A 141 -16.15 -4.72 19.53
CA MET A 141 -15.67 -3.73 18.54
C MET A 141 -15.08 -4.40 17.30
N ILE A 142 -14.35 -5.51 17.45
CA ILE A 142 -13.81 -6.29 16.33
C ILE A 142 -14.94 -6.90 15.49
N ILE A 143 -15.96 -7.47 16.11
CA ILE A 143 -17.12 -8.05 15.41
C ILE A 143 -17.89 -6.96 14.65
N LEU A 144 -18.17 -5.82 15.30
CA LEU A 144 -18.83 -4.68 14.67
C LEU A 144 -18.03 -4.13 13.49
N THR A 145 -16.70 -4.07 13.64
CA THR A 145 -15.79 -3.66 12.57
C THR A 145 -15.85 -4.66 11.42
N GLY A 146 -15.81 -5.96 11.70
CA GLY A 146 -15.93 -7.00 10.68
C GLY A 146 -17.28 -6.96 9.94
N ALA A 147 -18.38 -6.76 10.66
CA ALA A 147 -19.71 -6.58 10.08
C ALA A 147 -19.77 -5.33 9.19
N LEU A 148 -19.21 -4.20 9.64
CA LEU A 148 -19.14 -2.96 8.86
C LEU A 148 -18.38 -3.18 7.53
N LEU A 149 -17.26 -3.91 7.57
CA LEU A 149 -16.48 -4.25 6.38
C LEU A 149 -17.27 -5.14 5.40
N CYS A 150 -18.12 -6.04 5.90
CA CYS A 150 -18.97 -6.89 5.06
C CYS A 150 -20.12 -6.13 4.39
N PHE A 151 -20.79 -5.23 5.13
CA PHE A 151 -21.98 -4.53 4.63
C PHE A 151 -21.67 -3.28 3.81
N ALA A 152 -20.53 -2.62 4.07
CA ALA A 152 -20.16 -1.39 3.38
C ALA A 152 -18.69 -1.39 2.92
N PRO A 153 -18.23 -2.40 2.15
CA PRO A 153 -16.82 -2.58 1.84
C PRO A 153 -16.22 -1.38 1.09
N VAL A 154 -16.97 -0.81 0.13
CA VAL A 154 -16.51 0.38 -0.61
C VAL A 154 -16.39 1.59 0.30
N SER A 155 -17.35 1.79 1.20
CA SER A 155 -17.34 2.91 2.15
C SER A 155 -16.16 2.78 3.12
N SER A 156 -15.90 1.58 3.64
CA SER A 156 -14.74 1.28 4.48
C SER A 156 -13.43 1.60 3.77
N ALA A 157 -13.30 1.20 2.51
CA ALA A 157 -12.13 1.51 1.71
C ALA A 157 -11.90 3.02 1.55
N LEU A 158 -12.96 3.81 1.30
CA LEU A 158 -12.85 5.28 1.20
C LEU A 158 -12.36 5.91 2.51
N ILE A 159 -12.79 5.39 3.66
CA ILE A 159 -12.33 5.85 4.97
C ILE A 159 -10.84 5.54 5.15
N ILE A 160 -10.41 4.32 4.82
CA ILE A 160 -8.99 3.93 4.89
C ILE A 160 -8.14 4.87 4.03
N PHE A 161 -8.54 5.17 2.79
CA PHE A 161 -7.80 6.08 1.93
C PHE A 161 -7.78 7.52 2.46
N ARG A 162 -8.85 8.01 3.09
CA ARG A 162 -8.85 9.32 3.74
C ARG A 162 -7.89 9.37 4.92
N LEU A 163 -7.86 8.34 5.75
CA LEU A 163 -6.93 8.24 6.87
C LEU A 163 -5.49 8.15 6.40
N LEU A 164 -5.21 7.34 5.37
CA LEU A 164 -3.91 7.27 4.71
C LEU A 164 -3.51 8.62 4.10
N GLY A 165 -4.45 9.34 3.49
CA GLY A 165 -4.23 10.69 2.98
C GLY A 165 -3.81 11.66 4.07
N LEU A 166 -4.51 11.65 5.21
CA LEU A 166 -4.22 12.50 6.36
C LEU A 166 -2.84 12.19 6.97
N THR A 167 -2.50 10.93 7.16
CA THR A 167 -1.18 10.55 7.71
C THR A 167 -0.04 10.85 6.74
N THR A 168 -0.25 10.64 5.44
CA THR A 168 0.75 10.97 4.41
C THR A 168 0.92 12.48 4.27
N PHE A 169 -0.17 13.24 4.40
CA PHE A 169 -0.14 14.70 4.38
C PHE A 169 0.68 15.27 5.54
N THR A 170 0.40 14.82 6.77
CA THR A 170 1.16 15.26 7.95
C THR A 170 2.61 14.81 7.88
N GLY A 171 2.87 13.57 7.46
CA GLY A 171 4.21 13.05 7.21
C GLY A 171 4.97 13.84 6.14
N GLY A 172 4.31 14.26 5.06
CA GLY A 172 4.90 15.08 4.00
C GLY A 172 5.36 16.44 4.51
N ILE A 173 4.52 17.11 5.31
CA ILE A 173 4.88 18.40 5.95
C ILE A 173 6.14 18.24 6.81
N LEU A 174 6.23 17.17 7.60
CA LEU A 174 7.40 16.89 8.42
C LEU A 174 8.68 16.70 7.57
N HIS A 175 8.59 16.03 6.42
CA HIS A 175 9.72 15.88 5.51
C HIS A 175 10.16 17.22 4.90
N VAL A 176 9.22 18.09 4.54
CA VAL A 176 9.53 19.44 4.04
C VAL A 176 10.25 20.25 5.13
N ILE A 177 9.73 20.26 6.36
CA ILE A 177 10.36 20.96 7.50
C ILE A 177 11.77 20.42 7.75
N ARG A 178 11.93 19.09 7.81
CA ARG A 178 13.25 18.45 8.03
C ARG A 178 14.23 18.79 6.93
N ALA A 179 13.80 18.83 5.68
CA ALA A 179 14.67 19.15 4.56
C ALA A 179 15.13 20.62 4.59
N LEU A 180 14.25 21.55 4.98
CA LEU A 180 14.60 22.96 5.21
C LEU A 180 15.54 23.13 6.41
N TYR A 181 15.29 22.41 7.50
CA TYR A 181 16.16 22.39 8.67
C TYR A 181 17.57 21.87 8.32
N ASN A 182 17.65 20.77 7.56
CA ASN A 182 18.92 20.17 7.18
C ASN A 182 19.71 21.07 6.20
N ARG A 183 19.01 21.79 5.30
CA ARG A 183 19.63 22.80 4.42
C ARG A 183 20.32 23.90 5.23
N ASN A 184 19.67 24.40 6.28
CA ASN A 184 20.24 25.44 7.13
C ASN A 184 21.51 24.97 7.85
N LYS A 185 21.53 23.71 8.33
CA LYS A 185 22.71 23.12 8.98
C LYS A 185 23.90 22.95 8.04
N ILE A 186 23.66 22.53 6.80
CA ILE A 186 24.72 22.42 5.77
C ILE A 186 25.33 23.79 5.46
N ASN A 187 24.49 24.83 5.38
CA ASN A 187 24.98 26.19 5.10
C ASN A 187 25.75 26.81 6.28
N ALA A 188 25.34 26.54 7.52
CA ALA A 188 26.05 27.03 8.72
C ALA A 188 27.43 26.38 8.93
N GLY A 189 27.57 25.08 8.61
CA GLY A 189 28.86 24.39 8.67
C GLY A 189 29.89 24.89 7.65
N LYS A 190 29.44 25.49 6.52
CA LYS A 190 30.33 26.09 5.52
C LYS A 190 30.85 27.48 5.91
N THR A 191 30.26 28.14 6.90
CA THR A 191 30.69 29.47 7.37
C THR A 191 31.68 29.43 8.53
N GLU A 192 31.88 28.27 9.16
CA GLU A 192 32.84 28.08 10.26
C GLU A 192 34.20 27.52 9.82
N ILE A 193 34.39 27.29 8.51
CA ILE A 193 35.64 26.80 7.86
C ILE A 193 36.21 27.92 6.98
#